data_AF-A0A961YPP9-F1
#
_entry.id   AF-A0A961YPP9-F1
#
_cell.length_a   1.000
_cell.length_b   1.000
_cell.length_c   1.000
_cell.angle_alpha   90.00
_cell.angle_beta   90.00
_cell.angle_gamma   90.00
#
_symmetry.space_group_name_H-M   'P 1'
#
loop_
_entity.id
_entity.type
_entity.pdbx_description
1 polymer ?
#
loop_
_entity_poly.entity_id
_entity_poly.type
_entity_poly.pdbx_seq_one_letter_code
_entity_poly.pdbx_strand_id
1 'polypeptide(L)'
;MPMLDAQSVKSVSFVLDGKPVEAFPGESIWDVAKREGTAIPHLCHADQKGYRSDGNCRACMVEIKGERVLAASCVRNPAEGMEVSTGTDRAKKSRALVFELLAADQPAKDVAPDPESKFWTWADAVGVSESRFEPAHRFERDISHPAMHVNLDACINCNLCVRACREVQVNDVIGMAARGFESKVVFDFNDPMGQSTCVACGE
;
A
#
# COMPACT_ATOMS: atom_id res chain seq x y z
N MET A 1 6.78 30.19 -35.71
CA MET A 1 6.18 30.03 -34.38
C MET A 1 7.29 29.59 -33.44
N PRO A 2 7.65 30.42 -32.44
CA PRO A 2 8.81 30.18 -31.61
C PRO A 2 8.59 28.92 -30.75
N MET A 3 9.65 28.12 -30.64
CA MET A 3 9.73 26.95 -29.77
C MET A 3 9.51 27.40 -28.33
N LEU A 4 8.48 26.86 -27.68
CA LEU A 4 8.22 27.05 -26.25
C LEU A 4 9.38 26.40 -25.47
N ASP A 5 10.00 27.21 -24.62
CA ASP A 5 11.09 26.85 -23.73
C ASP A 5 10.75 25.57 -22.93
N ALA A 6 11.63 24.57 -23.03
CA ALA A 6 11.68 23.47 -22.10
C ALA A 6 12.06 24.03 -20.74
N GLN A 7 11.05 24.36 -19.91
CA GLN A 7 11.28 24.66 -18.50
C GLN A 7 12.04 23.49 -17.89
N SER A 8 13.28 23.76 -17.49
CA SER A 8 14.12 22.86 -16.69
C SER A 8 13.28 22.38 -15.52
N VAL A 9 12.86 21.12 -15.60
CA VAL A 9 12.16 20.41 -14.53
C VAL A 9 13.18 20.30 -13.41
N LYS A 10 13.02 21.12 -12.35
CA LYS A 10 14.01 21.21 -11.27
C LYS A 10 13.97 19.92 -10.44
N SER A 11 14.95 19.04 -10.65
CA SER A 11 15.18 17.86 -9.82
C SER A 11 15.74 18.26 -8.45
N VAL A 12 15.58 17.36 -7.47
CA VAL A 12 16.09 17.52 -6.10
C VAL A 12 17.16 16.47 -5.86
N SER A 13 18.34 16.87 -5.36
CA SER A 13 19.43 15.95 -5.06
C SER A 13 19.35 15.48 -3.61
N PHE A 14 19.45 14.16 -3.41
CA PHE A 14 19.46 13.56 -2.07
C PHE A 14 20.28 12.26 -2.07
N VAL A 15 20.48 11.66 -0.90
CA VAL A 15 21.21 10.39 -0.74
C VAL A 15 20.24 9.28 -0.40
N LEU A 16 20.26 8.20 -1.16
CA LEU A 16 19.49 6.98 -0.92
C LEU A 16 20.45 5.79 -0.76
N ASP A 17 20.42 5.14 0.41
CA ASP A 17 21.28 3.99 0.73
C ASP A 17 22.77 4.26 0.45
N GLY A 18 23.21 5.48 0.77
CA GLY A 18 24.59 5.95 0.59
C GLY A 18 24.93 6.39 -0.84
N LYS A 19 24.00 6.31 -1.79
CA LYS A 19 24.20 6.74 -3.18
C LYS A 19 23.55 8.11 -3.44
N PRO A 20 24.26 9.06 -4.06
CA PRO A 20 23.63 10.30 -4.51
C PRO A 20 22.69 10.00 -5.67
N VAL A 21 21.45 10.50 -5.58
CA VAL A 21 20.38 10.28 -6.54
C VAL A 21 19.58 11.58 -6.74
N GLU A 22 18.90 11.68 -7.87
CA GLU A 22 18.01 12.81 -8.16
C GLU A 22 16.55 12.36 -8.12
N ALA A 23 15.68 13.19 -7.55
CA ALA A 23 14.23 13.02 -7.58
C ALA A 23 13.59 14.00 -8.57
N PHE A 24 12.76 13.50 -9.47
CA PHE A 24 11.94 14.33 -10.34
C PHE A 24 10.71 14.89 -9.59
N PRO A 25 10.15 16.03 -10.00
CA PRO A 25 8.96 16.59 -9.38
C PRO A 25 7.81 15.58 -9.31
N GLY A 26 7.27 15.41 -8.11
CA GLY A 26 6.18 14.48 -7.84
C GLY A 26 6.63 13.07 -7.43
N GLU A 27 7.89 12.68 -7.63
CA GLU A 27 8.39 11.39 -7.13
C GLU A 27 8.37 11.37 -5.60
N SER A 28 7.91 10.24 -5.06
CA SER A 28 8.12 9.87 -3.67
C SER A 28 9.46 9.17 -3.51
N ILE A 29 9.91 9.00 -2.26
CA ILE A 29 11.11 8.19 -1.96
C ILE A 29 10.94 6.77 -2.50
N TRP A 30 9.73 6.22 -2.48
CA TRP A 30 9.46 4.87 -2.99
C TRP A 30 9.67 4.80 -4.51
N ASP A 31 9.23 5.81 -5.26
CA ASP A 31 9.39 5.86 -6.71
C ASP A 31 10.87 5.92 -7.11
N VAL A 32 11.64 6.79 -6.43
CA VAL A 32 13.09 6.89 -6.65
C VAL A 32 13.77 5.57 -6.27
N ALA A 33 13.43 4.98 -5.12
CA ALA A 33 14.03 3.70 -4.71
C ALA A 33 13.78 2.59 -5.73
N LYS A 34 12.56 2.46 -6.25
CA LYS A 34 12.24 1.51 -7.32
C LYS A 34 13.08 1.79 -8.57
N ARG A 35 13.18 3.05 -9.01
CA ARG A 35 13.97 3.44 -10.20
C ARG A 35 15.45 3.12 -10.04
N GLU A 36 15.99 3.25 -8.84
CA GLU A 36 17.38 2.94 -8.50
C GLU A 36 17.62 1.44 -8.17
N GLY A 37 16.59 0.60 -8.29
CA GLY A 37 16.67 -0.85 -8.12
C GLY A 37 16.53 -1.34 -6.68
N THR A 38 16.18 -0.47 -5.73
CA THR A 38 15.89 -0.82 -4.34
C THR A 38 14.40 -1.15 -4.18
N ALA A 39 14.11 -2.42 -3.91
CA ALA A 39 12.74 -2.87 -3.64
C ALA A 39 12.32 -2.53 -2.19
N ILE A 40 11.23 -1.77 -2.04
CA ILE A 40 10.64 -1.46 -0.74
C ILE A 40 9.27 -2.14 -0.61
N PRO A 41 9.00 -2.90 0.48
CA PRO A 41 7.71 -3.55 0.69
C PRO A 41 6.55 -2.56 0.68
N HIS A 42 5.44 -2.94 0.05
CA HIS A 42 4.30 -2.06 -0.12
C HIS A 42 3.02 -2.86 -0.36
N LEU A 43 1.92 -2.43 0.26
CA LEU A 43 0.62 -3.10 0.16
C LEU A 43 -0.46 -2.14 -0.32
N CYS A 44 -0.56 -0.96 0.29
CA CYS A 44 -1.55 0.07 -0.08
C CYS A 44 -1.08 1.01 -1.20
N HIS A 45 0.08 0.77 -1.82
CA HIS A 45 0.56 1.50 -2.99
C HIS A 45 0.44 0.55 -4.20
N ALA A 46 -0.18 1.00 -5.28
CA ALA A 46 -0.44 0.16 -6.45
C ALA A 46 0.71 0.15 -7.45
N ASP A 47 1.59 1.16 -7.43
CA ASP A 47 2.64 1.34 -8.44
C ASP A 47 2.05 1.39 -9.87
N GLN A 48 0.93 2.12 -10.00
CA GLN A 48 0.18 2.28 -11.24
C GLN A 48 -0.30 3.72 -11.38
N LYS A 49 -0.41 4.18 -12.62
CA LYS A 49 -0.92 5.53 -12.92
C LYS A 49 -2.39 5.62 -12.50
N GLY A 50 -2.78 6.75 -11.93
CA GLY A 50 -4.15 6.99 -11.46
C GLY A 50 -4.40 6.52 -10.03
N TYR A 51 -3.47 5.78 -9.42
CA TYR A 51 -3.57 5.35 -8.02
C TYR A 51 -2.72 6.22 -7.11
N ARG A 52 -3.35 7.13 -6.37
CA ARG A 52 -2.63 7.90 -5.33
C ARG A 52 -2.22 7.00 -4.15
N SER A 53 -1.12 7.35 -3.49
CA SER A 53 -0.65 6.71 -2.26
C SER A 53 -1.29 7.33 -1.02
N ASP A 54 -1.70 6.49 -0.06
CA ASP A 54 -2.23 6.93 1.24
C ASP A 54 -1.27 6.74 2.41
N GLY A 55 -0.25 5.90 2.25
CA GLY A 55 0.65 5.54 3.35
C GLY A 55 -0.07 4.85 4.53
N ASN A 56 -1.23 4.22 4.29
CA ASN A 56 -2.05 3.58 5.32
C ASN A 56 -1.41 2.30 5.88
N CYS A 57 -0.94 1.40 5.02
CA CYS A 57 -0.44 0.08 5.46
C CYS A 57 0.87 0.10 6.23
N ARG A 58 1.65 1.19 6.16
CA ARG A 58 2.99 1.32 6.77
C ARG A 58 3.99 0.20 6.40
N ALA A 59 3.78 -0.57 5.33
CA ALA A 59 4.76 -1.58 4.90
C ALA A 59 6.06 -0.96 4.34
N CYS A 60 6.00 0.29 3.88
CA CYS A 60 7.07 0.95 3.13
C CYS A 60 7.97 1.87 3.99
N MET A 61 8.06 1.62 5.30
CA MET A 61 8.79 2.51 6.23
C MET A 61 10.28 2.59 5.90
N VAL A 62 10.84 3.79 5.85
CA VAL A 62 12.27 4.05 5.67
C VAL A 62 12.78 4.97 6.77
N GLU A 63 14.09 4.97 6.98
CA GLU A 63 14.75 5.87 7.92
C GLU A 63 15.28 7.10 7.19
N ILE A 64 15.05 8.28 7.78
CA ILE A 64 15.58 9.55 7.29
C ILE A 64 16.48 10.11 8.39
N LYS A 65 17.73 10.43 8.05
CA LYS A 65 18.69 10.96 9.01
C LYS A 65 18.18 12.24 9.66
N GLY A 66 18.26 12.30 10.98
CA GLY A 66 17.77 13.42 11.79
C GLY A 66 16.28 13.35 12.13
N GLU A 67 15.49 12.49 11.48
CA GLU A 67 14.08 12.30 11.84
C GLU A 67 13.93 11.28 12.99
N ARG A 68 13.13 11.64 13.99
CA ARG A 68 12.89 10.76 15.15
C ARG A 68 12.05 9.54 14.77
N VAL A 69 11.13 9.66 13.82
CA VAL A 69 10.21 8.58 13.40
C VAL A 69 10.60 8.07 12.03
N LEU A 70 10.25 6.83 11.71
CA LEU A 70 10.37 6.34 10.34
C LEU A 70 9.33 7.03 9.44
N ALA A 71 9.65 7.22 8.17
CA ALA A 71 8.76 7.83 7.18
C ALA A 71 8.15 6.76 6.26
N ALA A 72 6.90 6.93 5.85
CA ALA A 72 6.32 6.11 4.79
C ALA A 72 6.83 6.61 3.44
N SER A 73 7.67 5.80 2.78
CA SER A 73 8.35 6.21 1.53
C SER A 73 7.39 6.52 0.39
N CYS A 74 6.21 5.89 0.33
CA CYS A 74 5.25 6.05 -0.78
C CYS A 74 4.50 7.39 -0.79
N VAL A 75 4.58 8.18 0.29
CA VAL A 75 3.93 9.51 0.39
C VAL A 75 4.92 10.60 0.80
N ARG A 76 6.20 10.25 0.99
CA ARG A 76 7.24 11.20 1.38
C ARG A 76 8.02 11.61 0.14
N ASN A 77 7.96 12.88 -0.23
CA ASN A 77 8.79 13.44 -1.29
C ASN A 77 10.23 13.68 -0.78
N PRO A 78 11.25 13.41 -1.63
CA PRO A 78 12.63 13.79 -1.33
C PRO A 78 12.81 15.31 -1.20
N ALA A 79 13.76 15.72 -0.37
CA ALA A 79 14.17 17.12 -0.21
C ALA A 79 15.70 17.24 -0.37
N GLU A 80 16.17 18.44 -0.71
CA GLU A 80 17.58 18.70 -0.96
C GLU A 80 18.41 18.33 0.28
N GLY A 81 19.46 17.52 0.07
CA GLY A 81 20.34 17.07 1.16
C GLY A 81 19.71 16.04 2.11
N MET A 82 18.53 15.50 1.80
CA MET A 82 17.93 14.41 2.57
C MET A 82 18.82 13.15 2.49
N GLU A 83 19.01 12.45 3.61
CA GLU A 83 19.71 11.17 3.64
C GLU A 83 18.72 10.07 4.08
N VAL A 84 18.40 9.18 3.16
CA VAL A 84 17.44 8.08 3.34
C VAL A 84 18.18 6.75 3.39
N SER A 85 17.82 5.91 4.35
CA SER A 85 18.30 4.52 4.45
C SER A 85 17.13 3.55 4.53
N THR A 86 17.07 2.63 3.58
CA THR A 86 15.99 1.64 3.44
C THR A 86 16.31 0.32 4.13
N GLY A 87 17.61 0.02 4.33
CA GLY A 87 18.12 -1.25 4.83
C GLY A 87 18.51 -1.28 6.31
N THR A 88 18.20 -0.24 7.10
CA THR A 88 18.56 -0.18 8.53
C THR A 88 17.82 -1.25 9.33
N ASP A 89 18.42 -1.72 10.42
CA ASP A 89 17.78 -2.69 11.32
C ASP A 89 16.46 -2.16 11.87
N ARG A 90 16.40 -0.85 12.13
CA ARG A 90 15.20 -0.17 12.60
C ARG A 90 14.09 -0.23 11.56
N ALA A 91 14.38 0.08 10.30
CA ALA A 91 13.40 -0.01 9.21
C ALA A 91 12.94 -1.46 9.00
N LYS A 92 13.88 -2.42 8.94
CA LYS A 92 13.58 -3.85 8.79
C LYS A 92 12.67 -4.38 9.89
N LYS A 93 13.00 -4.12 11.16
CA LYS A 93 12.18 -4.54 12.32
C LYS A 93 10.79 -3.89 12.29
N SER A 94 10.70 -2.61 11.92
CA SER A 94 9.40 -1.95 11.79
C SER A 94 8.54 -2.57 10.70
N ARG A 95 9.11 -2.93 9.54
CA ARG A 95 8.37 -3.58 8.46
C ARG A 95 7.91 -4.98 8.87
N ALA A 96 8.81 -5.77 9.46
CA ALA A 96 8.46 -7.10 9.96
C ALA A 96 7.31 -7.03 10.97
N LEU A 97 7.34 -6.10 11.93
CA LEU A 97 6.25 -5.92 12.89
C LEU A 97 4.92 -5.53 12.22
N VAL A 98 4.95 -4.66 11.19
CA VAL A 98 3.74 -4.32 10.43
C VAL A 98 3.16 -5.55 9.74
N PHE A 99 3.98 -6.36 9.08
CA PHE A 99 3.53 -7.61 8.48
C PHE A 99 3.02 -8.61 9.51
N GLU A 100 3.66 -8.70 10.67
CA GLU A 100 3.23 -9.58 11.78
C GLU A 100 1.86 -9.16 12.33
N LEU A 101 1.62 -7.86 12.51
CA LEU A 101 0.32 -7.34 12.93
C LEU A 101 -0.76 -7.63 11.91
N LEU A 102 -0.48 -7.39 10.62
CA LEU A 102 -1.44 -7.69 9.55
C LEU A 102 -1.70 -9.20 9.41
N ALA A 103 -0.67 -10.03 9.59
CA ALA A 103 -0.79 -11.49 9.51
C ALA A 103 -1.67 -12.08 10.62
N ALA A 104 -1.84 -11.40 11.75
CA ALA A 104 -2.75 -11.85 12.82
C ALA A 104 -4.19 -11.98 12.31
N ASP A 105 -4.63 -11.01 11.51
CA ASP A 105 -6.00 -10.97 11.01
C ASP A 105 -6.20 -11.75 9.70
N GLN A 106 -5.11 -12.11 8.99
CA GLN A 106 -5.17 -12.88 7.75
C GLN A 106 -5.49 -14.37 7.97
N PRO A 107 -6.17 -15.04 7.02
CA PRO A 107 -6.20 -16.50 6.98
C PRO A 107 -4.79 -17.04 6.77
N ALA A 108 -4.47 -18.19 7.38
CA ALA A 108 -3.18 -18.84 7.18
C ALA A 108 -2.92 -19.09 5.68
N LYS A 109 -1.66 -18.98 5.25
CA LYS A 109 -1.28 -18.98 3.83
C LYS A 109 -1.77 -20.21 3.05
N ASP A 110 -1.81 -21.38 3.70
CA ASP A 110 -2.26 -22.65 3.11
C ASP A 110 -3.77 -22.71 2.85
N VAL A 111 -4.55 -21.88 3.54
CA VAL A 111 -6.01 -21.78 3.38
C VAL A 111 -6.47 -20.40 2.92
N ALA A 112 -5.52 -19.51 2.61
CA ALA A 112 -5.81 -18.17 2.11
C ALA A 112 -6.46 -18.26 0.72
N PRO A 113 -7.37 -17.32 0.38
CA PRO A 113 -7.98 -17.28 -0.96
C PRO A 113 -6.96 -17.19 -2.09
N ASP A 114 -5.82 -16.52 -1.82
CA ASP A 114 -4.67 -16.42 -2.72
C ASP A 114 -3.35 -16.53 -1.91
N PRO A 115 -2.74 -17.73 -1.87
CA PRO A 115 -1.45 -17.98 -1.21
C PRO A 115 -0.27 -17.24 -1.84
N GLU A 116 -0.40 -16.81 -3.10
CA GLU A 116 0.61 -16.04 -3.86
C GLU A 116 0.29 -14.54 -3.89
N SER A 117 -0.68 -14.10 -3.08
CA SER A 117 -1.05 -12.69 -3.01
C SER A 117 0.12 -11.81 -2.65
N LYS A 118 0.06 -10.54 -3.08
CA LYS A 118 1.05 -9.50 -2.78
C LYS A 118 1.37 -9.40 -1.28
N PHE A 119 0.40 -9.68 -0.42
CA PHE A 119 0.62 -9.75 1.02
C PHE A 119 1.63 -10.84 1.39
N TRP A 120 1.34 -12.10 1.02
CA TRP A 120 2.19 -13.23 1.36
C TRP A 120 3.55 -13.19 0.66
N THR A 121 3.62 -12.70 -0.59
CA THR A 121 4.91 -12.48 -1.28
C THR A 121 5.82 -11.55 -0.48
N TRP A 122 5.28 -10.43 0.02
CA TRP A 122 6.07 -9.50 0.82
C TRP A 122 6.34 -10.02 2.23
N ALA A 123 5.38 -10.73 2.84
CA ALA A 123 5.56 -11.36 4.14
C ALA A 123 6.75 -12.33 4.12
N ASP A 124 6.82 -13.19 3.10
CA ASP A 124 7.97 -14.09 2.87
C ASP A 124 9.28 -13.29 2.73
N ALA A 125 9.27 -12.24 1.90
CA ALA A 125 10.44 -11.41 1.64
C ALA A 125 10.96 -10.66 2.89
N VAL A 126 10.09 -10.35 3.85
CA VAL A 126 10.47 -9.74 5.14
C VAL A 126 10.67 -10.77 6.25
N GLY A 127 10.49 -12.06 5.98
CA GLY A 127 10.69 -13.16 6.92
C GLY A 127 9.58 -13.34 7.96
N VAL A 128 8.33 -13.04 7.61
CA VAL A 128 7.15 -13.21 8.47
C VAL A 128 6.23 -14.28 7.89
N SER A 129 6.00 -15.34 8.66
CA SER A 129 5.09 -16.45 8.29
C SER A 129 3.93 -16.66 9.26
N GLU A 130 4.07 -16.16 10.49
CA GLU A 130 3.08 -16.29 11.56
C GLU A 130 3.03 -15.00 12.38
N SER A 131 1.98 -14.86 13.20
CA SER A 131 1.83 -13.73 14.11
C SER A 131 1.77 -14.19 15.56
N ARG A 132 2.47 -13.46 16.43
CA ARG A 132 2.33 -13.62 17.89
C ARG A 132 1.11 -12.90 18.48
N PHE A 133 0.39 -12.14 17.66
CA PHE A 133 -0.76 -11.35 18.09
C PHE A 133 -2.06 -12.12 17.87
N GLU A 134 -3.01 -11.95 18.79
CA GLU A 134 -4.34 -12.52 18.62
C GLU A 134 -5.09 -11.80 17.50
N PRO A 135 -5.86 -12.52 16.66
CA PRO A 135 -6.75 -11.90 15.68
C PRO A 135 -7.79 -11.05 16.38
N ALA A 136 -8.11 -9.88 15.81
CA ALA A 136 -9.11 -8.99 16.39
C ALA A 136 -10.54 -9.40 15.98
N HIS A 137 -10.82 -9.40 14.67
CA HIS A 137 -12.13 -9.74 14.11
C HIS A 137 -12.00 -10.10 12.64
N ARG A 138 -12.69 -11.16 12.19
CA ARG A 138 -12.76 -11.56 10.78
C ARG A 138 -14.19 -11.39 10.28
N PHE A 139 -14.34 -10.63 9.20
CA PHE A 139 -15.62 -10.47 8.53
C PHE A 139 -15.95 -11.67 7.67
N GLU A 140 -17.24 -11.92 7.46
CA GLU A 140 -17.67 -12.95 6.51
C GLU A 140 -17.35 -12.55 5.08
N ARG A 141 -17.08 -13.56 4.26
CA ARG A 141 -16.86 -13.41 2.81
C ARG A 141 -18.18 -13.07 2.13
N ASP A 142 -18.13 -12.18 1.16
CA ASP A 142 -19.25 -11.90 0.28
C ASP A 142 -19.14 -12.73 -1.00
N ILE A 143 -20.06 -13.67 -1.15
CA ILE A 143 -20.18 -14.57 -2.32
C ILE A 143 -21.46 -14.30 -3.12
N SER A 144 -22.06 -13.12 -2.95
CA SER A 144 -23.34 -12.78 -3.58
C SER A 144 -23.27 -12.58 -5.09
N HIS A 145 -22.10 -12.30 -5.65
CA HIS A 145 -21.91 -12.11 -7.09
C HIS A 145 -21.44 -13.42 -7.77
N PRO A 146 -22.01 -13.82 -8.92
CA PRO A 146 -21.75 -15.13 -9.52
C PRO A 146 -20.33 -15.33 -10.07
N ALA A 147 -19.59 -14.24 -10.33
CA ALA A 147 -18.25 -14.29 -10.93
C ALA A 147 -17.12 -13.80 -10.01
N MET A 148 -17.43 -13.22 -8.86
CA MET A 148 -16.43 -12.58 -7.99
C MET A 148 -16.81 -12.75 -6.53
N HIS A 149 -15.82 -13.05 -5.70
CA HIS A 149 -15.97 -13.09 -4.24
C HIS A 149 -15.21 -11.92 -3.62
N VAL A 150 -15.79 -11.32 -2.59
CA VAL A 150 -15.10 -10.33 -1.75
C VAL A 150 -14.69 -11.01 -0.45
N ASN A 151 -13.41 -11.40 -0.37
CA ASN A 151 -12.87 -12.09 0.80
C ASN A 151 -12.52 -11.07 1.90
N LEU A 152 -13.53 -10.55 2.60
CA LEU A 152 -13.35 -9.54 3.65
C LEU A 152 -12.55 -10.07 4.86
N ASP A 153 -12.53 -11.38 5.07
CA ASP A 153 -11.67 -12.09 6.03
C ASP A 153 -10.17 -11.99 5.70
N ALA A 154 -9.82 -11.67 4.46
CA ALA A 154 -8.45 -11.42 4.00
C ALA A 154 -8.19 -9.93 3.73
N CYS A 155 -9.10 -9.01 4.05
CA CYS A 155 -8.91 -7.58 3.84
C CYS A 155 -7.94 -6.99 4.88
N ILE A 156 -6.98 -6.19 4.43
CA ILE A 156 -6.04 -5.43 5.29
C ILE A 156 -6.40 -3.94 5.41
N ASN A 157 -7.60 -3.55 4.96
CA ASN A 157 -8.08 -2.17 4.95
C ASN A 157 -7.14 -1.17 4.24
N CYS A 158 -6.52 -1.59 3.13
CA CYS A 158 -5.55 -0.76 2.40
C CYS A 158 -6.15 0.37 1.54
N ASN A 159 -7.49 0.40 1.40
CA ASN A 159 -8.25 1.31 0.54
C ASN A 159 -7.94 1.24 -0.96
N LEU A 160 -7.24 0.21 -1.45
CA LEU A 160 -6.95 0.10 -2.89
C LEU A 160 -8.23 -0.03 -3.72
N CYS A 161 -9.14 -0.93 -3.35
CA CYS A 161 -10.42 -1.11 -4.05
C CYS A 161 -11.30 0.15 -4.02
N VAL A 162 -11.34 0.87 -2.89
CA VAL A 162 -12.06 2.16 -2.78
C VAL A 162 -11.50 3.18 -3.76
N ARG A 163 -10.16 3.30 -3.84
CA ARG A 163 -9.51 4.24 -4.78
C ARG A 163 -9.69 3.80 -6.23
N ALA A 164 -9.60 2.51 -6.51
CA ALA A 164 -9.88 1.97 -7.85
C ALA A 164 -11.30 2.37 -8.29
N CYS A 165 -12.29 2.09 -7.44
CA CYS A 165 -13.69 2.36 -7.73
C CYS A 165 -13.99 3.86 -7.88
N ARG A 166 -13.43 4.71 -7.02
CA ARG A 166 -13.72 6.15 -6.99
C ARG A 166 -12.87 6.97 -7.96
N GLU A 167 -11.58 6.71 -8.03
CA GLU A 167 -10.61 7.59 -8.69
C GLU A 167 -10.22 7.09 -10.08
N VAL A 168 -10.23 5.77 -10.29
CA VAL A 168 -9.84 5.16 -11.58
C VAL A 168 -11.07 4.86 -12.44
N GLN A 169 -12.05 4.16 -11.87
CA GLN A 169 -13.27 3.76 -12.58
C GLN A 169 -14.40 4.78 -12.46
N VAL A 170 -14.32 5.70 -11.49
CA VAL A 170 -15.29 6.79 -11.29
C VAL A 170 -16.72 6.28 -11.04
N ASN A 171 -16.85 5.09 -10.45
CA ASN A 171 -18.12 4.48 -10.06
C ASN A 171 -18.57 4.92 -8.65
N ASP A 172 -17.61 5.06 -7.73
CA ASP A 172 -17.83 5.48 -6.32
C ASP A 172 -18.82 4.62 -5.51
N VAL A 173 -18.86 3.32 -5.78
CA VAL A 173 -19.73 2.33 -5.09
C VAL A 173 -19.08 1.78 -3.82
N ILE A 174 -17.76 1.61 -3.82
CA ILE A 174 -17.01 0.97 -2.74
C ILE A 174 -16.58 2.02 -1.72
N GLY A 175 -16.89 1.77 -0.44
CA GLY A 175 -16.51 2.62 0.69
C GLY A 175 -15.88 1.86 1.85
N MET A 176 -15.52 2.62 2.91
CA MET A 176 -15.14 2.07 4.22
C MET A 176 -16.18 2.49 5.25
N ALA A 177 -16.64 1.53 6.06
CA ALA A 177 -17.55 1.78 7.17
C ALA A 177 -16.90 1.43 8.51
N ALA A 178 -17.52 1.91 9.61
CA ALA A 178 -17.11 1.71 10.99
C ALA A 178 -15.68 2.21 11.30
N ARG A 179 -15.09 1.80 12.43
CA ARG A 179 -13.79 2.28 12.93
C ARG A 179 -13.06 1.18 13.71
N GLY A 180 -11.73 1.30 13.82
CA GLY A 180 -10.91 0.36 14.57
C GLY A 180 -11.00 -1.05 13.96
N PHE A 181 -11.10 -2.07 14.82
CA PHE A 181 -11.22 -3.47 14.40
C PHE A 181 -12.55 -3.79 13.70
N GLU A 182 -13.55 -2.91 13.78
CA GLU A 182 -14.81 -3.07 13.04
C GLU A 182 -14.77 -2.46 11.63
N SER A 183 -13.66 -1.80 11.26
CA SER A 183 -13.49 -1.18 9.95
C SER A 183 -13.53 -2.22 8.84
N LYS A 184 -14.42 -2.03 7.85
CA LYS A 184 -14.56 -2.92 6.69
C LYS A 184 -14.91 -2.19 5.41
N VAL A 185 -14.59 -2.84 4.28
CA VAL A 185 -15.07 -2.44 2.96
C VAL A 185 -16.58 -2.69 2.88
N VAL A 186 -17.30 -1.75 2.28
CA VAL A 186 -18.76 -1.82 2.05
C VAL A 186 -19.09 -1.39 0.63
N PHE A 187 -20.23 -1.85 0.12
CA PHE A 187 -20.80 -1.43 -1.17
C PHE A 187 -22.11 -0.69 -0.90
N ASP A 188 -22.34 0.45 -1.56
CA ASP A 188 -23.52 1.32 -1.34
C ASP A 188 -23.84 1.52 0.16
N PHE A 189 -25.00 1.06 0.62
CA PHE A 189 -25.45 1.14 2.02
C PHE A 189 -25.10 -0.14 2.81
N ASN A 190 -23.91 -0.70 2.55
CA ASN A 190 -23.47 -1.99 3.08
C ASN A 190 -24.32 -3.17 2.56
N ASP A 191 -24.72 -3.08 1.29
CA ASP A 191 -25.33 -4.18 0.57
C ASP A 191 -24.27 -5.22 0.18
N PRO A 192 -24.64 -6.51 0.03
CA PRO A 192 -23.77 -7.47 -0.63
C PRO A 192 -23.39 -6.98 -2.03
N MET A 193 -22.15 -7.17 -2.47
CA MET A 193 -21.62 -6.67 -3.74
C MET A 193 -22.51 -7.03 -4.92
N GLY A 194 -23.00 -8.27 -5.00
CA GLY A 194 -23.88 -8.74 -6.08
C GLY A 194 -25.29 -8.15 -6.06
N GLN A 195 -25.66 -7.44 -4.99
CA GLN A 195 -26.92 -6.72 -4.83
C GLN A 195 -26.73 -5.20 -4.84
N SER A 196 -25.49 -4.72 -4.85
CA SER A 196 -25.13 -3.30 -4.95
C SER A 196 -25.17 -2.80 -6.40
N THR A 197 -24.91 -1.51 -6.58
CA THR A 197 -24.73 -0.84 -7.87
C THR A 197 -23.35 -1.12 -8.50
N CYS A 198 -22.53 -1.99 -7.90
CA CYS A 198 -21.24 -2.39 -8.44
C CYS A 198 -21.39 -2.98 -9.85
N VAL A 199 -20.73 -2.38 -10.83
CA VAL A 199 -20.78 -2.81 -12.25
C VAL A 199 -19.78 -3.91 -12.58
N ALA A 200 -19.15 -4.51 -11.58
CA ALA A 200 -18.29 -5.67 -11.74
C ALA A 200 -17.08 -5.46 -12.69
N CYS A 201 -16.47 -4.27 -12.68
CA CYS A 201 -15.37 -3.90 -13.58
C CYS A 201 -14.05 -4.66 -13.37
N GLY A 202 -13.88 -5.37 -12.25
CA GLY A 202 -12.71 -6.22 -11.98
C GLY A 202 -11.47 -5.49 -11.43
N GLU A 203 -11.60 -4.22 -11.05
CA GLU A 203 -10.55 -3.43 -10.38
C GLU A 203 -10.61 -3.48 -8.85
#